data_AF-A0A7C4R468-F1
#
_entry.id   AF-A0A7C4R468-F1
#
_cell.length_a   1.000
_cell.length_b   1.000
_cell.length_c   1.000
_cell.angle_alpha   90.00
_cell.angle_beta   90.00
_cell.angle_gamma   90.00
#
_symmetry.space_group_name_H-M   'P 1'
#
loop_
_entity.id
_entity.type
_entity.pdbx_description
1 polymer ?
#
loop_
_entity_poly.entity_id
_entity_poly.type
_entity_poly.pdbx_seq_one_letter_code
_entity_poly.pdbx_strand_id
1 'polypeptide(L)'
;MRILVNGNPEEIEPGARLRVLVDRLEARVRDDPMIVALIQKTGKSQLLYILNGTVVRAEEIDRIVLREGDDLRYVHPFFGG
;
A
#
# COMPACT_ATOMS: atom_id res chain seq x y z
N MET A 1 -5.44 -11.51 -12.51
CA MET A 1 -6.53 -10.53 -12.51
C MET A 1 -5.94 -9.13 -12.57
N ARG A 2 -6.67 -8.18 -13.14
CA ARG A 2 -6.21 -6.80 -13.31
C ARG A 2 -6.76 -5.92 -12.19
N ILE A 3 -5.88 -5.15 -11.55
CA ILE A 3 -6.24 -4.12 -10.58
C ILE A 3 -5.58 -2.79 -10.96
N LEU A 4 -5.93 -1.72 -10.26
CA LEU A 4 -5.24 -0.43 -10.33
C LEU A 4 -4.41 -0.23 -9.07
N VAL A 5 -3.16 0.18 -9.24
CA VAL A 5 -2.26 0.56 -8.15
C VAL A 5 -1.78 1.98 -8.39
N ASN A 6 -2.23 2.93 -7.55
CA ASN A 6 -2.06 4.36 -7.76
C ASN A 6 -2.45 4.80 -9.19
N GLY A 7 -3.56 4.24 -9.70
CA GLY A 7 -4.07 4.53 -11.06
C GLY A 7 -3.35 3.80 -12.21
N ASN A 8 -2.27 3.06 -11.92
CA ASN A 8 -1.58 2.26 -12.93
C ASN A 8 -2.14 0.83 -12.96
N PRO A 9 -2.48 0.28 -14.13
CA PRO A 9 -2.95 -1.10 -14.22
C PRO A 9 -1.82 -2.09 -13.90
N GLU A 10 -2.12 -3.06 -13.04
CA GLU A 10 -1.19 -4.11 -12.65
C GLU A 10 -1.88 -5.48 -12.70
N GLU A 11 -1.17 -6.49 -13.22
CA GLU A 11 -1.61 -7.88 -13.19
C GLU A 11 -1.12 -8.55 -11.91
N ILE A 12 -2.05 -9.19 -11.20
CA ILE A 12 -1.78 -9.92 -9.96
C ILE A 12 -2.44 -11.30 -9.99
N GLU A 13 -1.97 -12.21 -9.14
CA GLU A 13 -2.58 -13.53 -9.00
C GLU A 13 -4.04 -13.41 -8.51
N PRO A 14 -4.99 -14.15 -9.10
CA PRO A 14 -6.36 -14.19 -8.61
C PRO A 14 -6.43 -14.62 -7.15
N GLY A 15 -7.17 -13.88 -6.33
CA GLY A 15 -7.28 -14.17 -4.89
C GLY A 15 -6.03 -13.81 -4.08
N ALA A 16 -5.09 -13.04 -4.65
CA ALA A 16 -3.97 -12.49 -3.89
C ALA A 16 -4.46 -11.67 -2.69
N ARG A 17 -3.75 -11.80 -1.57
CA ARG A 17 -4.00 -10.99 -0.38
C ARG A 17 -3.39 -9.60 -0.53
N LEU A 18 -4.03 -8.61 0.07
CA LEU A 18 -3.52 -7.24 0.08
C LEU A 18 -2.11 -7.13 0.69
N ARG A 19 -1.80 -7.95 1.71
CA ARG A 19 -0.45 -8.08 2.29
C ARG A 19 0.66 -8.20 1.24
N VAL A 20 0.48 -9.02 0.21
CA VAL A 20 1.51 -9.27 -0.81
C VAL A 20 1.84 -7.99 -1.61
N LEU A 21 0.81 -7.21 -1.93
CA LEU A 21 0.99 -5.91 -2.60
C LEU A 21 1.60 -4.88 -1.67
N VAL A 22 1.15 -4.83 -0.41
CA VAL A 22 1.73 -3.96 0.61
C VAL A 22 3.23 -4.21 0.74
N ASP A 23 3.65 -5.47 0.91
CA ASP A 23 5.06 -5.83 1.06
C ASP A 23 5.89 -5.45 -0.17
N ARG A 24 5.32 -5.62 -1.38
CA ARG A 24 5.96 -5.21 -2.63
C ARG A 24 6.09 -3.69 -2.75
N LEU A 25 5.07 -2.94 -2.32
CA LEU A 25 5.09 -1.49 -2.31
C LEU A 25 6.10 -0.98 -1.28
N GLU A 26 6.11 -1.55 -0.07
CA GLU A 26 7.10 -1.23 0.97
C GLU A 26 8.52 -1.57 0.52
N ALA A 27 8.74 -2.65 -0.22
CA ALA A 27 10.04 -2.96 -0.81
C ALA A 27 10.47 -1.94 -1.87
N ARG A 28 9.54 -1.45 -2.72
CA ARG A 28 9.83 -0.44 -3.74
C ARG A 28 10.22 0.92 -3.17
N VAL A 29 9.60 1.28 -2.05
CA VAL A 29 9.82 2.58 -1.39
C VAL A 29 10.83 2.49 -0.25
N ARG A 30 11.40 1.30 0.02
CA ARG A 30 12.40 1.08 1.07
C ARG A 30 13.62 1.99 0.91
N ASP A 31 14.02 2.25 -0.33
CA ASP A 31 15.19 3.08 -0.66
C ASP A 31 14.82 4.56 -0.87
N ASP A 32 13.54 4.93 -0.71
CA ASP A 32 13.11 6.32 -0.79
C ASP A 32 13.64 7.09 0.44
N PRO A 33 14.44 8.15 0.26
CA PRO A 33 15.03 8.91 1.37
C PRO A 33 14.00 9.44 2.38
N MET A 34 12.78 9.78 1.94
CA MET A 34 11.72 10.23 2.84
C MET A 34 11.15 9.08 3.67
N ILE A 35 10.93 7.90 3.07
CA ILE A 35 10.48 6.71 3.80
C ILE A 35 11.52 6.31 4.83
N VAL A 36 12.80 6.29 4.46
CA VAL A 36 13.91 5.98 5.37
C VAL A 36 13.91 6.95 6.54
N ALA A 37 13.79 8.26 6.29
CA ALA A 37 13.73 9.26 7.34
C ALA A 37 12.49 9.10 8.25
N LEU A 38 11.32 8.77 7.68
CA LEU A 38 10.09 8.53 8.43
C LEU A 38 10.18 7.27 9.31
N ILE A 39 10.74 6.18 8.78
CA ILE A 39 10.99 4.95 9.55
C ILE A 39 11.99 5.21 10.67
N GLN A 40 13.08 5.93 10.40
CA GLN A 40 14.06 6.30 11.44
C GLN A 40 13.43 7.15 12.54
N LYS A 41 12.51 8.06 12.20
CA LYS A 41 11.87 8.97 13.16
C LYS A 41 10.72 8.34 13.93
N THR A 42 9.95 7.43 13.31
CA THR A 42 8.68 6.92 13.86
C THR A 42 8.64 5.41 14.05
N GLY A 43 9.65 4.69 13.59
CA GLY A 43 9.75 3.23 13.63
C GLY A 43 8.87 2.50 12.60
N LYS A 44 8.14 3.21 11.73
CA LYS A 44 7.21 2.62 10.74
C LYS A 44 7.16 3.44 9.44
N SER A 45 6.80 2.80 8.32
CA SER A 45 6.69 3.47 7.00
C SER A 45 5.56 4.52 6.93
N GLN A 46 4.59 4.42 7.87
CA GLN A 46 3.38 5.25 7.98
C GLN A 46 2.59 5.41 6.68
N LEU A 47 2.80 4.55 5.69
CA LEU A 47 2.00 4.56 4.47
C LEU A 47 0.53 4.32 4.79
N LEU A 48 -0.32 5.18 4.26
CA LEU A 48 -1.77 4.98 4.29
C LEU A 48 -2.18 4.26 3.02
N TYR A 49 -2.86 3.12 3.19
CA TYR A 49 -3.42 2.35 2.10
C TYR A 49 -4.91 2.64 1.98
N ILE A 50 -5.39 2.84 0.76
CA ILE A 50 -6.78 3.13 0.43
C ILE A 50 -7.21 2.11 -0.62
N LEU A 51 -8.18 1.26 -0.31
CA LEU A 51 -8.73 0.27 -1.23
C LEU A 51 -10.14 0.70 -1.61
N ASN A 52 -10.39 0.88 -2.91
CA ASN A 52 -11.70 1.29 -3.45
C ASN A 52 -12.29 2.52 -2.73
N GLY A 53 -11.43 3.49 -2.39
CA GLY A 53 -11.81 4.72 -1.69
C GLY A 53 -11.90 4.60 -0.17
N THR A 54 -11.68 3.42 0.42
CA THR A 54 -11.72 3.20 1.88
C THR A 54 -10.31 3.04 2.45
N VAL A 55 -9.99 3.77 3.51
CA VAL A 55 -8.71 3.61 4.23
C VAL A 55 -8.67 2.22 4.87
N VAL A 56 -7.63 1.46 4.54
CA VAL A 56 -7.39 0.11 5.07
C VAL A 56 -6.58 0.22 6.35
N ARG A 57 -7.08 -0.39 7.43
CA ARG A 57 -6.34 -0.46 8.70
C ARG A 57 -5.29 -1.57 8.66
N ALA A 58 -4.25 -1.44 9.47
CA ALA A 58 -3.14 -2.39 9.49
C ALA A 58 -3.59 -3.83 9.77
N GLU A 59 -4.56 -4.01 10.66
CA GLU A 59 -5.15 -5.30 11.03
C GLU A 59 -6.03 -5.94 9.91
N GLU A 60 -6.45 -5.15 8.93
CA GLU A 60 -7.28 -5.60 7.81
C GLU A 60 -6.45 -6.08 6.63
N ILE A 61 -5.20 -5.61 6.51
CA ILE A 61 -4.28 -5.93 5.40
C ILE A 61 -4.13 -7.44 5.19
N ASP A 62 -4.04 -8.22 6.28
CA ASP A 62 -3.87 -9.67 6.21
C ASP A 62 -5.13 -10.44 5.84
N ARG A 63 -6.30 -9.80 5.96
CA ARG A 63 -7.62 -10.40 5.81
C ARG A 63 -8.25 -10.09 4.45
N ILE A 64 -7.86 -8.98 3.83
CA ILE A 64 -8.39 -8.56 2.55
C ILE A 64 -7.83 -9.43 1.43
N VAL A 65 -8.76 -10.04 0.69
CA VAL A 65 -8.49 -10.72 -0.58
C VAL A 65 -8.92 -9.79 -1.69
N LEU A 66 -8.01 -9.52 -2.61
CA LEU A 66 -8.25 -8.61 -3.72
C LEU A 66 -9.13 -9.26 -4.79
N ARG A 67 -9.80 -8.41 -5.54
CA ARG A 67 -10.71 -8.79 -6.62
C ARG A 67 -10.33 -8.03 -7.89
N GLU A 68 -10.79 -8.55 -9.01
CA GLU A 68 -10.62 -7.89 -10.30
C GLU A 68 -11.30 -6.51 -10.30
N GLY A 69 -10.59 -5.51 -10.79
CA GLY A 69 -11.06 -4.13 -10.84
C GLY A 69 -10.83 -3.31 -9.56
N ASP A 70 -10.26 -3.88 -8.51
CA ASP A 70 -9.91 -3.12 -7.30
C ASP A 70 -8.94 -1.97 -7.60
N ASP A 71 -9.13 -0.82 -6.94
CA ASP A 71 -8.24 0.35 -6.96
C ASP A 71 -7.54 0.47 -5.60
N LEU A 72 -6.27 0.08 -5.56
CA LEU A 72 -5.39 0.26 -4.42
C LEU A 72 -4.58 1.54 -4.59
N ARG A 73 -4.69 2.45 -3.62
CA ARG A 73 -3.86 3.65 -3.53
C ARG A 73 -3.03 3.62 -2.26
N TYR A 74 -1.85 4.22 -2.34
CA TYR A 74 -1.04 4.49 -1.17
C TYR A 74 -0.56 5.94 -1.19
N VAL A 75 -0.57 6.57 -0.02
CA VAL A 75 -0.13 7.95 0.15
C VAL A 75 0.78 8.06 1.36
N HIS A 76 1.77 8.95 1.27
CA HIS A 76 2.56 9.35 2.42
C HIS A 76 1.78 10.41 3.20
N PRO A 77 1.54 10.23 4.50
CA PRO A 77 1.05 11.32 5.33
C PRO A 77 2.11 12.44 5.32
N PHE A 78 1.75 13.58 4.75
CA PHE A 78 2.60 14.76 4.76
C PHE A 78 2.53 15.38 6.16
N PHE A 79 3.59 15.19 6.96
CA PHE A 79 3.75 15.89 8.24
C PHE A 79 4.39 17.25 7.98
N GLY A 80 3.61 18.17 7.41
CA GLY A 80 3.94 19.59 7.41
C GLY A 80 3.55 20.19 8.77
N GLY A 81 4.55 20.64 9.53
CA GLY A 81 4.36 21.54 10.66
C GLY A 81 4.42 22.97 10.19
#